data_AF-A0A246FKP6-F1
#
_entry.id   AF-A0A246FKP6-F1
#
_cell.length_a   1.000
_cell.length_b   1.000
_cell.length_c   1.000
_cell.angle_alpha   90.00
_cell.angle_beta   90.00
_cell.angle_gamma   90.00
#
_symmetry.space_group_name_H-M   'P 1'
#
loop_
_entity.id
_entity.type
_entity.pdbx_description
1 polymer ?
#
loop_
_entity_poly.entity_id
_entity_poly.type
_entity_poly.pdbx_seq_one_letter_code
_entity_poly.pdbx_strand_id
1 'polypeptide(L)'
;MKHLLLLLLLPIFSQAQTPETRRYAIEVAGLRVGTMTATRQLPTPANPETISTLTSDVQVDILFYHLVIYYKVTNYMRGGQLRLSTVDARTNQGNFSSRTEWKNDHYDIVANQYKYKYKATETKPIRYTVTDMFFGEPTGQNRAFAEYFGDFFVVKPGKPNRYQAIRDGREDEYQYQNGQLVTLIKKNPLKNFIIRLL
;
A
#
# COMPACT_ATOMS: atom_id res chain seq x y z
N MET A 1 3.11 -28.04 -58.51
CA MET A 1 2.35 -27.19 -57.57
C MET A 1 3.18 -26.97 -56.32
N LYS A 2 3.88 -25.84 -56.21
CA LYS A 2 4.63 -25.45 -55.01
C LYS A 2 3.82 -24.36 -54.30
N HIS A 3 3.18 -24.69 -53.19
CA HIS A 3 2.51 -23.71 -52.35
C HIS A 3 3.58 -22.98 -51.52
N LEU A 4 3.84 -21.72 -51.86
CA LEU A 4 4.66 -20.81 -51.08
C LEU A 4 3.81 -20.29 -49.91
N LEU A 5 4.05 -20.82 -48.71
CA LEU A 5 3.40 -20.37 -47.49
C LEU A 5 4.10 -19.09 -47.00
N LEU A 6 3.49 -17.93 -47.24
CA LEU A 6 3.97 -16.64 -46.77
C LEU A 6 3.56 -16.47 -45.29
N LEU A 7 4.49 -16.70 -44.36
CA LEU A 7 4.32 -16.37 -42.94
C LEU A 7 4.39 -14.85 -42.77
N LEU A 8 3.23 -14.21 -42.62
CA LEU A 8 3.10 -12.83 -42.16
C LEU A 8 3.50 -12.75 -40.68
N LEU A 9 4.72 -12.30 -40.41
CA LEU A 9 5.14 -11.84 -39.09
C LEU A 9 4.41 -10.54 -38.75
N LEU A 10 3.27 -10.64 -38.07
CA LEU A 10 2.63 -9.49 -37.44
C LEU A 10 3.51 -9.01 -36.27
N PRO A 11 3.95 -7.75 -36.25
CA PRO A 11 4.65 -7.21 -35.09
C PRO A 11 3.68 -7.18 -33.90
N ILE A 12 3.98 -7.99 -32.88
CA ILE A 12 3.31 -7.91 -31.59
C ILE A 12 3.78 -6.61 -30.94
N PHE A 13 3.03 -5.53 -31.16
CA PHE A 13 3.20 -4.30 -30.41
C PHE A 13 2.90 -4.61 -28.94
N SER A 14 3.94 -4.76 -28.14
CA SER A 14 3.81 -4.76 -26.68
C SER A 14 3.30 -3.37 -26.28
N GLN A 15 2.00 -3.26 -26.01
CA GLN A 15 1.45 -2.07 -25.37
C GLN A 15 2.15 -1.90 -24.03
N ALA A 16 2.85 -0.78 -23.85
CA ALA A 16 3.43 -0.42 -22.57
C ALA A 16 2.29 -0.33 -21.55
N GLN A 17 2.24 -1.27 -20.61
CA GLN A 17 1.20 -1.29 -19.60
C GLN A 17 1.38 -0.07 -18.70
N THR A 18 0.43 0.86 -18.77
CA THR A 18 0.40 2.04 -17.90
C THR A 18 0.16 1.60 -16.46
N PRO A 19 0.90 2.16 -15.47
CA PRO A 19 0.66 1.85 -14.06
C PRO A 19 -0.77 2.18 -13.65
N GLU A 20 -1.43 1.27 -12.91
CA GLU A 20 -2.70 1.59 -12.26
C GLU A 20 -2.43 2.67 -11.21
N THR A 21 -3.18 3.77 -11.24
CA THR A 21 -3.01 4.89 -10.32
C THR A 21 -4.35 5.23 -9.67
N ARG A 22 -4.36 5.35 -8.34
CA ARG A 22 -5.52 5.78 -7.54
C ARG A 22 -5.11 6.97 -6.68
N ARG A 23 -5.91 8.04 -6.71
CA ARG A 23 -5.64 9.28 -5.98
C ARG A 23 -6.72 9.51 -4.94
N TYR A 24 -6.32 10.03 -3.80
CA TYR A 24 -7.17 10.23 -2.65
C TYR A 24 -6.91 11.60 -2.03
N ALA A 25 -7.97 12.25 -1.54
CA ALA A 25 -7.88 13.34 -0.58
C ALA A 25 -7.62 12.76 0.81
N ILE A 26 -6.80 13.45 1.60
CA ILE A 26 -6.70 13.20 3.04
C ILE A 26 -7.45 14.33 3.73
N GLU A 27 -8.40 13.98 4.58
CA GLU A 27 -9.29 14.91 5.28
C GLU A 27 -9.18 14.73 6.80
N VAL A 28 -9.21 15.84 7.53
CA VAL A 28 -9.31 15.88 8.99
C VAL A 28 -10.43 16.86 9.35
N ALA A 29 -11.38 16.43 10.17
CA ALA A 29 -12.54 17.23 10.55
C ALA A 29 -13.31 17.84 9.34
N GLY A 30 -13.34 17.12 8.21
CA GLY A 30 -14.01 17.54 6.97
C GLY A 30 -13.21 18.50 6.09
N LEU A 31 -12.02 18.93 6.52
CA LEU A 31 -11.12 19.76 5.71
C LEU A 31 -10.09 18.88 5.02
N ARG A 32 -9.85 19.12 3.72
CA ARG A 32 -8.75 18.47 3.00
C ARG A 32 -7.41 19.03 3.48
N VAL A 33 -6.55 18.16 3.96
CA VAL A 33 -5.23 18.48 4.52
C VAL A 33 -4.07 17.99 3.66
N GLY A 34 -4.36 17.16 2.66
CA GLY A 34 -3.33 16.60 1.79
C GLY A 34 -3.88 15.65 0.74
N THR A 35 -2.97 14.87 0.17
CA THR A 35 -3.31 13.83 -0.81
C THR A 35 -2.53 12.55 -0.57
N MET A 36 -3.09 11.46 -1.06
CA MET A 36 -2.42 10.17 -1.13
C MET A 36 -2.56 9.62 -2.55
N THR A 37 -1.48 9.09 -3.10
CA THR A 37 -1.45 8.42 -4.40
C THR A 37 -0.95 7.00 -4.21
N ALA A 38 -1.76 6.04 -4.66
CA ALA A 38 -1.37 4.64 -4.78
C ALA A 38 -1.08 4.35 -6.25
N THR A 39 0.09 3.78 -6.56
CA THR A 39 0.39 3.26 -7.91
C THR A 39 0.73 1.78 -7.86
N ARG A 40 0.35 1.04 -8.90
CA ARG A 40 0.70 -0.37 -9.07
C ARG A 40 1.10 -0.64 -10.51
N GLN A 41 2.35 -1.04 -10.70
CA GLN A 41 2.87 -1.54 -11.95
C GLN A 41 2.88 -3.07 -11.90
N LEU A 42 2.19 -3.72 -12.84
CA LEU A 42 2.23 -5.18 -12.96
C LEU A 42 3.53 -5.65 -13.65
N PRO A 43 3.87 -6.94 -13.52
CA PRO A 43 5.07 -7.50 -14.14
C PRO A 43 5.04 -7.34 -15.66
N THR A 44 6.22 -7.13 -16.22
CA THR A 44 6.46 -7.05 -17.67
C THR A 44 7.56 -8.04 -18.05
N PRO A 45 7.76 -8.36 -19.35
CA PRO A 45 8.90 -9.18 -19.76
C PRO A 45 10.26 -8.62 -19.32
N ALA A 46 10.38 -7.28 -19.17
CA ALA A 46 11.60 -6.62 -18.72
C ALA A 46 11.75 -6.55 -17.18
N ASN A 47 10.65 -6.64 -16.44
CA ASN A 47 10.65 -6.62 -14.98
C ASN A 47 9.61 -7.60 -14.41
N PRO A 48 10.04 -8.72 -13.80
CA PRO A 48 9.14 -9.77 -13.30
C PRO A 48 8.43 -9.40 -11.98
N GLU A 49 8.65 -8.20 -11.44
CA GLU A 49 8.06 -7.76 -10.17
C GLU A 49 6.82 -6.89 -10.38
N THR A 50 5.81 -7.09 -9.53
CA THR A 50 4.78 -6.09 -9.30
C THR A 50 5.34 -5.05 -8.35
N ILE A 51 5.40 -3.79 -8.77
CA ILE A 51 5.85 -2.68 -7.93
C ILE A 51 4.63 -1.86 -7.53
N SER A 52 4.39 -1.75 -6.23
CA SER A 52 3.33 -0.89 -5.70
C SER A 52 3.90 0.20 -4.82
N THR A 53 3.39 1.42 -4.96
CA THR A 53 3.77 2.53 -4.09
C THR A 53 2.54 3.18 -3.47
N LEU A 54 2.69 3.63 -2.24
CA LEU A 54 1.72 4.47 -1.56
C LEU A 54 2.44 5.71 -1.07
N THR A 55 2.15 6.87 -1.67
CA THR A 55 2.79 8.14 -1.31
C THR A 55 1.74 9.11 -0.81
N SER A 56 1.96 9.68 0.37
CA SER A 56 1.11 10.70 0.97
C SER A 56 1.91 11.97 1.22
N ASP A 57 1.25 13.09 0.96
CA ASP A 57 1.76 14.42 1.21
C ASP A 57 0.68 15.21 1.93
N VAL A 58 0.94 15.51 3.20
CA VAL A 58 0.12 16.35 4.06
C VAL A 58 0.99 17.51 4.50
N GLN A 59 0.58 18.71 4.11
CA GLN A 59 1.19 19.96 4.56
C GLN A 59 0.07 20.98 4.72
N VAL A 60 -0.36 21.23 5.95
CA VAL A 60 -1.46 22.14 6.23
C VAL A 60 -1.26 22.86 7.57
N ASP A 61 -1.79 24.08 7.63
CA ASP A 61 -1.96 24.84 8.86
C ASP A 61 -3.41 24.70 9.35
N ILE A 62 -3.60 24.17 10.56
CA ILE A 62 -4.90 24.02 11.21
C ILE A 62 -4.89 24.85 12.49
N LEU A 63 -5.55 26.02 12.45
CA LEU A 63 -5.51 27.02 13.51
C LEU A 63 -4.06 27.37 13.93
N PHE A 64 -3.62 26.87 15.09
CA PHE A 64 -2.29 27.12 15.68
C PHE A 64 -1.31 25.95 15.50
N TYR A 65 -1.68 24.93 14.72
CA TYR A 65 -0.87 23.73 14.50
C TYR A 65 -0.50 23.57 13.03
N HIS A 66 0.80 23.50 12.77
CA HIS A 66 1.33 23.06 11.48
C HIS A 66 1.39 21.53 11.46
N LEU A 67 0.91 20.89 10.40
CA LEU A 67 0.97 19.44 10.22
C LEU A 67 1.73 19.10 8.93
N VAL A 68 2.93 18.53 9.07
CA VAL A 68 3.66 17.92 7.95
C VAL A 68 3.75 16.42 8.17
N ILE A 69 3.26 15.67 7.19
CA ILE A 69 3.42 14.22 7.11
C ILE A 69 3.67 13.87 5.64
N TYR A 70 4.94 13.63 5.33
CA TYR A 70 5.31 12.86 4.15
C TYR A 70 5.38 11.39 4.53
N TYR A 71 4.79 10.52 3.70
CA TYR A 71 4.81 9.07 3.91
C TYR A 71 4.92 8.36 2.57
N LYS A 72 5.90 7.48 2.39
CA LYS A 72 6.07 6.68 1.18
C LYS A 72 6.33 5.23 1.52
N VAL A 73 5.52 4.33 0.97
CA VAL A 73 5.75 2.89 0.93
C VAL A 73 6.13 2.48 -0.49
N THR A 74 7.09 1.58 -0.62
CA THR A 74 7.39 0.88 -1.87
C THR A 74 7.48 -0.61 -1.61
N ASN A 75 6.65 -1.38 -2.33
CA ASN A 75 6.60 -2.82 -2.27
C ASN A 75 7.03 -3.42 -3.61
N TYR A 76 7.91 -4.42 -3.54
CA TYR A 76 8.34 -5.24 -4.67
C TYR A 76 7.83 -6.66 -4.43
N MET A 77 6.88 -7.10 -5.23
CA MET A 77 6.27 -8.43 -5.15
C MET A 77 6.70 -9.28 -6.35
N ARG A 78 7.12 -10.52 -6.12
CA ARG A 78 7.48 -11.46 -7.19
C ARG A 78 6.84 -12.81 -6.93
N GLY A 79 6.07 -13.33 -7.89
CA GLY A 79 5.38 -14.61 -7.75
C GLY A 79 4.41 -14.65 -6.54
N GLY A 80 3.76 -13.53 -6.24
CA GLY A 80 2.84 -13.41 -5.10
C GLY A 80 3.52 -13.42 -3.72
N GLN A 81 4.81 -13.11 -3.66
CA GLN A 81 5.58 -12.98 -2.41
C GLN A 81 6.29 -11.61 -2.37
N LEU A 82 6.24 -10.93 -1.23
CA LEU A 82 7.00 -9.72 -0.97
C LEU A 82 8.50 -10.03 -0.99
N ARG A 83 9.27 -9.29 -1.79
CA ARG A 83 10.74 -9.35 -1.82
C ARG A 83 11.35 -8.24 -1.00
N LEU A 84 10.79 -7.04 -1.14
CA LEU A 84 11.23 -5.86 -0.42
C LEU A 84 10.03 -4.94 -0.16
N SER A 85 9.91 -4.47 1.06
CA SER A 85 9.08 -3.33 1.45
C SER A 85 9.97 -2.29 2.10
N THR A 86 9.86 -1.04 1.66
CA THR A 86 10.49 0.11 2.33
C THR A 86 9.45 1.16 2.67
N VAL A 87 9.63 1.78 3.83
CA VAL A 87 8.83 2.92 4.28
C VAL A 87 9.74 4.07 4.66
N ASP A 88 9.44 5.26 4.17
CA ASP A 88 10.02 6.54 4.58
C ASP A 88 8.89 7.45 5.06
N ALA A 89 8.99 7.96 6.27
CA ALA A 89 8.04 8.89 6.85
C ALA A 89 8.77 10.09 7.44
N ARG A 90 8.42 11.29 6.99
CA ARG A 90 9.00 12.55 7.47
C ARG A 90 7.89 13.37 8.06
N THR A 91 8.01 13.68 9.35
CA THR A 91 6.95 14.33 10.11
C THR A 91 7.51 15.43 10.99
N ASN A 92 6.64 16.25 11.57
CA ASN A 92 7.04 17.21 12.60
C ASN A 92 7.69 16.56 13.85
N GLN A 93 7.52 15.24 14.02
CA GLN A 93 8.06 14.47 15.13
C GLN A 93 9.38 13.76 14.78
N GLY A 94 9.89 13.96 13.56
CA GLY A 94 11.13 13.37 13.07
C GLY A 94 10.95 12.50 11.83
N ASN A 95 12.05 11.87 11.43
CA ASN A 95 12.15 10.98 10.28
C ASN A 95 12.18 9.53 10.75
N PHE A 96 11.37 8.70 10.11
CA PHE A 96 11.13 7.31 10.46
C PHE A 96 11.24 6.45 9.22
N SER A 97 11.65 5.21 9.42
CA SER A 97 11.79 4.26 8.32
C SER A 97 11.57 2.84 8.76
N SER A 98 11.10 2.04 7.82
CA SER A 98 10.95 0.60 7.99
C SER A 98 11.42 -0.13 6.74
N ARG A 99 11.97 -1.33 6.93
CA ARG A 99 12.42 -2.21 5.87
C ARG A 99 12.04 -3.64 6.20
N THR A 100 11.52 -4.34 5.20
CA THR A 100 11.25 -5.78 5.27
C THR A 100 11.76 -6.41 4.01
N GLU A 101 12.70 -7.34 4.11
CA GLU A 101 13.42 -7.88 2.97
C GLU A 101 13.58 -9.39 3.07
N TRP A 102 13.24 -10.11 2.00
CA TRP A 102 13.44 -11.55 1.93
C TRP A 102 14.91 -11.92 1.70
N LYS A 103 15.52 -12.64 2.63
CA LYS A 103 16.89 -13.15 2.63
C LYS A 103 16.95 -14.64 2.26
N ASN A 104 16.28 -15.02 1.18
CA ASN A 104 16.20 -16.38 0.63
C ASN A 104 15.36 -17.39 1.44
N ASP A 105 15.45 -17.43 2.77
CA ASP A 105 14.73 -18.38 3.64
C ASP A 105 13.87 -17.70 4.73
N HIS A 106 14.13 -16.42 5.03
CA HIS A 106 13.34 -15.62 5.96
C HIS A 106 13.31 -14.15 5.54
N TYR A 107 12.44 -13.36 6.16
CA TYR A 107 12.46 -11.91 6.12
C TYR A 107 13.32 -11.36 7.24
N ASP A 108 14.17 -10.39 6.91
CA ASP A 108 14.69 -9.43 7.87
C ASP A 108 13.70 -8.27 7.98
N ILE A 109 13.21 -8.00 9.19
CA ILE A 109 12.27 -6.92 9.46
C ILE A 109 12.89 -5.94 10.44
N VAL A 110 12.93 -4.67 10.06
CA VAL A 110 13.33 -3.55 10.92
C VAL A 110 12.33 -2.42 10.75
N ALA A 111 11.69 -1.99 11.83
CA ALA A 111 10.82 -0.82 11.83
C ALA A 111 11.29 0.17 12.91
N ASN A 112 11.55 1.41 12.51
CA ASN A 112 11.91 2.51 13.38
C ASN A 112 10.92 3.66 13.17
N GLN A 113 9.94 3.73 14.06
CA GLN A 113 8.80 4.64 14.00
C GLN A 113 8.76 5.58 15.20
N TYR A 114 7.84 6.53 15.16
CA TYR A 114 7.57 7.39 16.30
C TYR A 114 7.15 6.54 17.51
N LYS A 115 7.97 6.56 18.57
CA LYS A 115 7.78 5.80 19.82
C LYS A 115 7.62 4.29 19.65
N TYR A 116 8.03 3.73 18.52
CA TYR A 116 7.97 2.28 18.27
C TYR A 116 9.20 1.82 17.50
N LYS A 117 9.91 0.82 18.05
CA LYS A 117 11.03 0.16 17.40
C LYS A 117 10.78 -1.33 17.41
N TYR A 118 11.01 -1.98 16.28
CA TYR A 118 10.79 -3.41 16.12
C TYR A 118 11.85 -4.02 15.23
N LYS A 119 12.30 -5.21 15.60
CA LYS A 119 13.21 -6.03 14.83
C LYS A 119 12.81 -7.49 15.00
N ALA A 120 12.62 -8.20 13.89
CA ALA A 120 12.22 -9.59 13.91
C ALA A 120 12.62 -10.30 12.61
N THR A 121 12.42 -11.61 12.62
CA THR A 121 12.45 -12.44 11.42
C THR A 121 11.10 -13.12 11.21
N GLU A 122 10.74 -13.39 9.95
CA GLU A 122 9.53 -14.14 9.57
C GLU A 122 9.90 -15.12 8.46
N THR A 123 9.59 -16.40 8.63
CA THR A 123 9.91 -17.44 7.65
C THR A 123 8.78 -17.68 6.67
N LYS A 124 7.55 -17.28 7.02
CA LYS A 124 6.37 -17.45 6.17
C LYS A 124 6.33 -16.35 5.09
N PRO A 125 6.03 -16.70 3.83
CA PRO A 125 5.86 -15.72 2.77
C PRO A 125 4.82 -14.64 3.13
N ILE A 126 5.20 -13.37 2.99
CA ILE A 126 4.28 -12.24 3.04
C ILE A 126 3.65 -12.10 1.66
N ARG A 127 2.34 -12.34 1.55
CA ARG A 127 1.63 -12.41 0.26
C ARG A 127 0.65 -11.26 0.00
N TYR A 128 0.31 -10.51 1.05
CA TYR A 128 -0.69 -9.45 0.98
C TYR A 128 -0.30 -8.34 1.96
N THR A 129 -0.28 -7.12 1.46
CA THR A 129 0.17 -5.91 2.17
C THR A 129 -0.99 -4.92 2.35
N VAL A 130 -0.84 -3.94 3.25
CA VAL A 130 -1.85 -2.87 3.36
C VAL A 130 -1.92 -2.07 2.06
N THR A 131 -0.82 -1.90 1.34
CA THR A 131 -0.83 -1.23 0.03
C THR A 131 -1.72 -1.98 -0.98
N ASP A 132 -1.80 -3.32 -0.93
CA ASP A 132 -2.67 -4.11 -1.82
C ASP A 132 -4.16 -3.79 -1.61
N MET A 133 -4.55 -3.42 -0.39
CA MET A 133 -5.93 -3.02 -0.04
C MET A 133 -6.37 -1.74 -0.76
N PHE A 134 -5.43 -0.91 -1.25
CA PHE A 134 -5.76 0.24 -2.10
C PHE A 134 -6.18 -0.17 -3.49
N PHE A 135 -5.83 -1.37 -3.95
CA PHE A 135 -6.07 -1.83 -5.32
C PHE A 135 -7.20 -2.87 -5.44
N GLY A 136 -7.75 -3.34 -4.31
CA GLY A 136 -8.86 -4.29 -4.32
C GLY A 136 -9.34 -4.62 -2.92
N GLU A 137 -10.50 -5.25 -2.84
CA GLU A 137 -11.01 -5.81 -1.59
C GLU A 137 -10.09 -6.92 -1.07
N PRO A 138 -9.89 -7.02 0.26
CA PRO A 138 -9.09 -8.08 0.89
C PRO A 138 -9.88 -9.40 0.99
N THR A 139 -10.63 -9.78 -0.04
CA THR A 139 -11.47 -10.98 -0.04
C THR A 139 -10.62 -12.22 0.20
N GLY A 140 -10.99 -13.01 1.21
CA GLY A 140 -10.24 -14.20 1.63
C GLY A 140 -8.93 -13.91 2.38
N GLN A 141 -8.58 -12.64 2.63
CA GLN A 141 -7.42 -12.27 3.43
C GLN A 141 -7.84 -12.00 4.87
N ASN A 142 -7.26 -12.72 5.82
CA ASN A 142 -7.49 -12.51 7.26
C ASN A 142 -6.40 -11.64 7.92
N ARG A 143 -5.36 -11.29 7.16
CA ARG A 143 -4.28 -10.41 7.60
C ARG A 143 -3.69 -9.66 6.43
N ALA A 144 -3.18 -8.45 6.70
CA ALA A 144 -2.44 -7.65 5.74
C ALA A 144 -1.16 -7.17 6.40
N PHE A 145 -0.02 -7.30 5.71
CA PHE A 145 1.25 -6.84 6.22
C PHE A 145 1.27 -5.31 6.27
N ALA A 146 1.37 -4.76 7.48
CA ALA A 146 1.44 -3.35 7.77
C ALA A 146 2.88 -2.88 7.68
N GLU A 147 3.26 -2.44 6.47
CA GLU A 147 4.64 -2.13 6.06
C GLU A 147 5.32 -1.14 7.01
N TYR A 148 4.56 -0.16 7.52
CA TYR A 148 5.08 0.78 8.50
C TYR A 148 5.56 0.02 9.74
N PHE A 149 4.76 -0.88 10.32
CA PHE A 149 5.01 -1.54 11.61
C PHE A 149 5.94 -2.74 11.52
N GLY A 150 6.18 -3.26 10.32
CA GLY A 150 6.91 -4.51 10.14
C GLY A 150 6.14 -5.72 10.68
N ASP A 151 4.81 -5.66 10.70
CA ASP A 151 3.96 -6.66 11.35
C ASP A 151 2.57 -6.66 10.68
N PHE A 152 1.65 -7.53 11.08
CA PHE A 152 0.37 -7.70 10.42
C PHE A 152 -0.78 -6.99 11.14
N PHE A 153 -1.65 -6.36 10.36
CA PHE A 153 -3.02 -6.14 10.80
C PHE A 153 -3.82 -7.43 10.69
N VAL A 154 -4.70 -7.68 11.66
CA VAL A 154 -5.80 -8.64 11.48
C VAL A 154 -6.88 -7.95 10.64
N VAL A 155 -7.26 -8.57 9.53
CA VAL A 155 -8.30 -8.06 8.63
C VAL A 155 -9.58 -8.85 8.86
N LYS A 156 -10.68 -8.13 9.15
CA LYS A 156 -11.99 -8.72 9.40
C LYS A 156 -13.04 -8.09 8.48
N PRO A 157 -13.93 -8.89 7.87
CA PRO A 157 -15.10 -8.33 7.19
C PRO A 157 -16.04 -7.67 8.21
N GLY A 158 -16.62 -6.54 7.81
CA GLY A 158 -17.65 -5.84 8.56
C GLY A 158 -19.00 -5.93 7.85
N LYS A 159 -19.65 -4.77 7.66
CA LYS A 159 -20.82 -4.64 6.76
C LYS A 159 -20.42 -4.95 5.31
N PRO A 160 -21.38 -5.19 4.39
CA PRO A 160 -21.07 -5.38 2.97
C PRO A 160 -20.11 -4.31 2.43
N ASN A 161 -19.08 -4.75 1.72
CA ASN A 161 -18.00 -3.92 1.15
C ASN A 161 -17.22 -3.10 2.18
N ARG A 162 -17.21 -3.52 3.46
CA ARG A 162 -16.42 -2.88 4.53
C ARG A 162 -15.54 -3.88 5.24
N TYR A 163 -14.32 -3.45 5.55
CA TYR A 163 -13.33 -4.27 6.24
C TYR A 163 -12.67 -3.47 7.35
N GLN A 164 -12.38 -4.13 8.46
CA GLN A 164 -11.62 -3.56 9.57
C GLN A 164 -10.22 -4.16 9.58
N ALA A 165 -9.21 -3.32 9.77
CA ALA A 165 -7.83 -3.73 10.00
C ALA A 165 -7.43 -3.30 11.42
N ILE A 166 -7.06 -4.27 12.27
CA ILE A 166 -6.85 -4.04 13.71
C ILE A 166 -5.47 -4.53 14.15
N ARG A 167 -4.75 -3.69 14.92
CA ARG A 167 -3.46 -4.03 15.53
C ARG A 167 -3.19 -3.13 16.74
N ASP A 168 -2.90 -3.72 17.91
CA ASP A 168 -2.47 -2.99 19.11
C ASP A 168 -3.32 -1.75 19.43
N GLY A 169 -4.65 -1.89 19.42
CA GLY A 169 -5.59 -0.80 19.66
C GLY A 169 -5.73 0.21 18.53
N ARG A 170 -4.96 0.08 17.43
CA ARG A 170 -5.18 0.81 16.18
C ARG A 170 -6.24 0.08 15.36
N GLU A 171 -7.13 0.85 14.79
CA GLU A 171 -8.21 0.35 13.96
C GLU A 171 -8.39 1.27 12.75
N ASP A 172 -8.39 0.64 11.58
CA ASP A 172 -8.68 1.27 10.32
C ASP A 172 -9.93 0.62 9.71
N GLU A 173 -10.84 1.42 9.14
CA GLU A 173 -11.98 0.92 8.37
C GLU A 173 -11.79 1.24 6.88
N TYR A 174 -11.90 0.23 6.04
CA TYR A 174 -11.82 0.32 4.59
C TYR A 174 -13.21 0.10 4.00
N GLN A 175 -13.65 1.00 3.13
CA GLN A 175 -14.94 0.97 2.46
C GLN A 175 -14.75 0.92 0.95
N TYR A 176 -15.39 -0.05 0.31
CA TYR A 176 -15.25 -0.34 -1.10
C TYR A 176 -16.56 -0.12 -1.85
N GLN A 177 -16.43 0.24 -3.13
CA GLN A 177 -17.52 0.28 -4.10
C GLN A 177 -17.01 -0.35 -5.39
N ASN A 178 -17.72 -1.37 -5.89
CA ASN A 178 -17.33 -2.12 -7.10
C ASN A 178 -15.87 -2.64 -7.05
N GLY A 179 -15.43 -3.14 -5.89
CA GLY A 179 -14.05 -3.60 -5.68
C GLY A 179 -12.99 -2.50 -5.53
N GLN A 180 -13.36 -1.22 -5.64
CA GLN A 180 -12.45 -0.09 -5.49
C GLN A 180 -12.56 0.51 -4.09
N LEU A 181 -11.42 0.77 -3.45
CA LEU A 181 -11.37 1.48 -2.18
C LEU A 181 -11.83 2.93 -2.40
N VAL A 182 -12.97 3.32 -1.79
CA VAL A 182 -13.54 4.67 -1.89
C VAL A 182 -13.30 5.50 -0.63
N THR A 183 -13.17 4.86 0.53
CA THR A 183 -12.92 5.55 1.79
C THR A 183 -12.10 4.66 2.73
N LEU A 184 -11.03 5.21 3.30
CA LEU A 184 -10.30 4.65 4.42
C LEU A 184 -10.41 5.60 5.61
N ILE A 185 -10.87 5.08 6.74
CA ILE A 185 -10.99 5.80 8.01
C ILE A 185 -9.90 5.28 8.94
N LYS A 186 -8.89 6.10 9.22
CA LYS A 186 -7.90 5.80 10.26
C LYS A 186 -8.38 6.36 11.58
N LYS A 187 -8.71 5.50 12.55
CA LYS A 187 -9.20 5.96 13.85
C LYS A 187 -8.09 6.61 14.65
N ASN A 188 -8.39 7.75 15.25
CA ASN A 188 -7.46 8.48 16.11
C ASN A 188 -8.22 9.06 17.31
N PRO A 189 -7.62 9.10 18.52
CA PRO A 189 -8.28 9.60 19.72
C PRO A 189 -8.80 11.04 19.62
N LEU A 190 -8.14 11.90 18.82
CA LEU A 190 -8.53 13.31 18.66
C LEU A 190 -9.55 13.46 17.53
N LYS A 191 -9.15 13.12 16.30
CA LYS A 191 -9.98 13.16 15.09
C LYS A 191 -9.47 12.16 14.07
N ASN A 192 -10.39 11.40 13.49
CA ASN A 192 -10.07 10.45 12.42
C ASN A 192 -9.48 11.16 11.20
N PHE A 193 -8.54 10.48 10.56
CA PHE A 193 -8.12 10.84 9.21
C PHE A 193 -8.99 10.07 8.23
N ILE A 194 -9.64 10.78 7.31
CA ILE A 194 -10.47 10.20 6.26
C ILE A 194 -9.70 10.31 4.95
N ILE A 195 -9.44 9.19 4.30
CA ILE A 195 -8.76 9.11 3.01
C ILE A 195 -9.82 8.74 1.98
N ARG A 196 -10.19 9.68 1.11
CA ARG A 196 -11.33 9.56 0.19
C ARG A 196 -10.86 9.59 -1.26
N LEU A 197 -11.38 8.67 -2.07
CA LEU A 197 -11.06 8.61 -3.51
C LEU A 197 -11.42 9.94 -4.20
N LEU A 198 -10.52 10.43 -5.05
CA LEU A 198 -10.69 11.64 -5.89
C LEU A 198 -11.27 11.31 -7.26
#